data_AF-A0A5B0P6S6-F1
#
_entry.id   AF-A0A5B0P6S6-F1
#
_cell.length_a   1.000
_cell.length_b   1.000
_cell.length_c   1.000
_cell.angle_alpha   90.00
_cell.angle_beta   90.00
_cell.angle_gamma   90.00
#
_symmetry.space_group_name_H-M   'P 1'
#
loop_
_entity.id
_entity.type
_entity.pdbx_description
1 polymer ?
#
loop_
_entity_poly.entity_id
_entity_poly.type
_entity_poly.pdbx_seq_one_letter_code
_entity_poly.pdbx_strand_id
1 'polypeptide(L)'
;MREIRRTSQRVFVATNSIVTGLNVQHDCHRGDCRLTETRAEEVERRKSSNLALELTHNDNERYIINLASLSSAINHRTFSDLPIKLLQPLDWINAMHNGIKTWGSTVEKKDKKADKKAQKKRSGPMASTSRTDPSLLPS
;
A
#
# COMPACT_ATOMS: atom_id res chain seq x y z
N MET A 1 0.66 -16.14 -7.82
CA MET A 1 -0.57 -16.01 -7.01
C MET A 1 -1.60 -16.94 -7.63
N ARG A 2 -2.29 -17.77 -6.84
CA ARG A 2 -3.20 -18.79 -7.38
C ARG A 2 -4.54 -18.16 -7.76
N GLU A 3 -4.99 -18.41 -8.98
CA GLU A 3 -6.32 -18.05 -9.47
C GLU A 3 -7.33 -19.13 -9.05
N ILE A 4 -8.54 -18.69 -8.71
CA ILE A 4 -9.69 -19.55 -8.45
C ILE A 4 -10.88 -19.03 -9.24
N ARG A 5 -11.77 -19.96 -9.61
CA ARG A 5 -13.02 -19.64 -10.28
C ARG A 5 -14.20 -19.94 -9.37
N ARG A 6 -15.10 -18.98 -9.23
CA ARG A 6 -16.38 -19.18 -8.57
C ARG A 6 -17.22 -20.12 -9.41
N THR A 7 -17.86 -21.09 -8.75
CA THR A 7 -18.85 -21.98 -9.37
C THR A 7 -20.24 -21.65 -8.85
N SER A 8 -21.28 -22.13 -9.54
CA SER A 8 -22.68 -22.01 -9.09
C SER A 8 -23.02 -22.97 -7.94
N GLN A 9 -22.09 -23.87 -7.57
CA GLN A 9 -22.32 -24.88 -6.55
C GLN A 9 -22.51 -24.23 -5.18
N ARG A 10 -23.55 -24.66 -4.47
CA ARG A 10 -23.82 -24.29 -3.09
C ARG A 10 -24.03 -25.58 -2.31
N VAL A 11 -23.31 -25.72 -1.21
CA VAL A 11 -23.38 -26.89 -0.34
C VAL A 11 -23.62 -26.44 1.09
N PHE A 12 -24.45 -27.18 1.82
CA PHE A 12 -24.57 -27.01 3.26
C PHE A 12 -23.50 -27.87 3.93
N VAL A 13 -22.70 -27.25 4.79
CA VAL A 13 -21.64 -27.93 5.53
C VAL A 13 -21.83 -27.66 7.01
N ALA A 14 -21.58 -28.69 7.83
CA ALA A 14 -21.53 -28.49 9.27
C ALA A 14 -20.33 -27.61 9.63
N THR A 15 -20.50 -26.67 10.56
CA THR A 15 -19.44 -25.70 10.90
C THR A 15 -18.14 -26.39 11.35
N ASN A 16 -18.24 -27.53 12.03
CA ASN A 16 -17.09 -28.34 12.46
C ASN A 16 -16.30 -28.96 11.28
N SER A 17 -16.87 -28.97 10.08
CA SER A 17 -16.22 -29.48 8.86
C SER A 17 -15.46 -28.39 8.12
N ILE A 18 -15.56 -27.11 8.55
CA ILE A 18 -14.84 -25.99 7.96
C ILE A 18 -13.45 -25.90 8.60
N VAL A 19 -12.41 -26.23 7.83
CA VAL A 19 -11.02 -26.16 8.31
C VAL A 19 -10.53 -24.71 8.39
N THR A 20 -10.88 -23.89 7.40
CA THR A 20 -10.34 -22.53 7.27
C THR A 20 -11.10 -21.69 6.27
N GLY A 21 -11.07 -20.36 6.44
CA GLY A 21 -11.50 -19.40 5.44
C GLY A 21 -10.30 -18.91 4.62
N LEU A 22 -10.44 -18.92 3.29
CA LEU A 22 -9.49 -18.29 2.38
C LEU A 22 -10.00 -16.92 1.97
N ASN A 23 -9.15 -15.90 2.11
CA ASN A 23 -9.40 -14.56 1.64
C ASN A 23 -9.07 -14.49 0.15
N VAL A 24 -10.08 -14.14 -0.64
CA VAL A 24 -10.01 -14.07 -2.09
C VAL A 24 -10.42 -12.66 -2.52
N GLN A 25 -9.69 -12.11 -3.47
CA GLN A 25 -9.97 -10.80 -4.06
C GLN A 25 -10.34 -10.98 -5.53
N HIS A 26 -11.22 -10.16 -6.06
CA HIS A 26 -11.58 -10.21 -7.48
C HIS A 26 -10.35 -9.88 -8.33
N ASP A 27 -10.13 -10.63 -9.42
CA ASP A 27 -9.08 -10.31 -10.39
C ASP A 27 -9.57 -9.21 -11.33
N CYS A 28 -9.59 -7.98 -10.83
CA CYS A 28 -10.12 -6.82 -11.56
C CYS A 28 -9.35 -6.54 -12.86
N HIS A 29 -8.07 -6.91 -12.90
CA HIS A 29 -7.22 -6.72 -14.07
C HIS A 29 -7.63 -7.63 -15.21
N ARG A 30 -7.86 -8.93 -14.93
CA ARG A 30 -8.32 -9.89 -15.94
C ARG A 30 -9.82 -9.84 -16.22
N GLY A 31 -10.59 -9.35 -15.26
CA GLY A 31 -12.04 -9.18 -15.40
C GLY A 31 -12.44 -7.89 -16.09
N ASP A 32 -11.50 -7.13 -16.66
CA ASP A 32 -11.74 -5.84 -17.35
C ASP A 32 -12.66 -4.90 -16.55
N CYS A 33 -12.45 -4.86 -15.23
CA CYS A 33 -13.27 -4.05 -14.34
C CYS A 33 -13.02 -2.57 -14.60
N ARG A 34 -14.09 -1.78 -14.52
CA ARG A 34 -14.05 -0.36 -14.91
C ARG A 34 -14.04 0.51 -13.69
N LEU A 35 -13.16 1.49 -13.71
CA LEU A 35 -13.16 2.58 -12.76
C LEU A 35 -13.95 3.74 -13.37
N THR A 36 -15.01 4.16 -12.69
CA THR A 36 -15.90 5.23 -13.16
C THR A 36 -16.03 6.29 -12.08
N GLU A 37 -15.87 7.54 -12.48
CA GLU A 37 -16.20 8.68 -11.64
C GLU A 37 -17.72 8.86 -11.62
N THR A 38 -18.35 8.61 -10.47
CA THR A 38 -19.82 8.53 -10.40
C THR A 38 -20.42 9.51 -9.41
N ARG A 39 -19.84 9.64 -8.21
CA ARG A 39 -20.44 10.41 -7.11
C ARG A 39 -19.54 11.55 -6.67
N ALA A 40 -20.04 12.78 -6.55
CA ALA A 40 -19.28 13.87 -5.93
C ALA A 40 -18.82 13.47 -4.51
N GLU A 41 -17.50 13.58 -4.24
CA GLU A 41 -16.96 13.37 -2.91
C GLU A 41 -17.53 14.41 -1.94
N GLU A 42 -17.86 13.99 -0.72
CA GLU A 42 -18.19 14.92 0.35
C GLU A 42 -16.95 15.20 1.19
N VAL A 43 -16.46 16.43 1.12
CA VAL A 43 -15.38 16.93 1.98
C VAL A 43 -16.01 17.91 2.96
N GLU A 44 -15.87 17.65 4.26
CA GLU A 44 -16.43 18.51 5.32
C GLU A 44 -17.95 18.78 5.20
N ARG A 45 -18.71 17.75 4.79
CA ARG A 45 -20.17 17.82 4.55
C ARG A 45 -20.57 18.78 3.40
N ARG A 46 -19.64 19.18 2.54
CA ARG A 46 -19.91 19.92 1.31
C ARG A 46 -19.60 19.02 0.11
N LYS A 47 -20.47 19.06 -0.90
CA LYS A 47 -20.21 18.39 -2.18
C LYS A 47 -19.01 19.05 -2.84
N SER A 48 -17.98 18.26 -3.10
CA SER A 48 -16.81 18.63 -3.87
C SER A 48 -17.12 18.60 -5.36
N SER A 49 -16.33 19.33 -6.16
CA SER A 49 -16.28 19.16 -7.61
C SER A 49 -15.57 17.86 -8.02
N ASN A 50 -14.81 17.25 -7.11
CA ASN A 50 -14.14 15.97 -7.36
C ASN A 50 -15.17 14.84 -7.25
N LEU A 51 -15.15 13.95 -8.24
CA LEU A 51 -15.96 12.73 -8.24
C LEU A 51 -15.16 11.59 -7.61
N ALA A 52 -15.84 10.83 -6.76
CA ALA A 52 -15.41 9.57 -6.22
C ALA A 52 -15.31 8.55 -7.35
N LEU A 53 -14.20 7.84 -7.30
CA LEU A 53 -13.81 6.85 -8.25
C LEU A 53 -14.35 5.49 -7.79
N GLU A 54 -15.39 4.99 -8.44
CA GLU A 54 -16.05 3.73 -8.10
C GLU A 54 -15.64 2.60 -9.05
N LEU A 55 -15.37 1.42 -8.48
CA LEU A 55 -15.01 0.23 -9.25
C LEU A 55 -16.27 -0.58 -9.57
N THR A 56 -16.54 -0.75 -10.86
CA THR A 56 -17.57 -1.64 -11.38
C THR A 56 -16.95 -2.95 -11.86
N HIS A 57 -17.30 -4.06 -11.20
CA HIS A 57 -16.87 -5.39 -11.62
C HIS A 57 -17.63 -5.84 -12.88
N ASN A 58 -16.88 -6.29 -13.89
CA ASN A 58 -17.43 -6.69 -15.18
C ASN A 58 -17.56 -8.23 -15.33
N ASP A 59 -16.91 -9.00 -14.46
CA ASP A 59 -17.22 -10.41 -14.21
C ASP A 59 -17.29 -10.69 -12.70
N ASN A 60 -17.87 -11.83 -12.32
CA ASN A 60 -17.94 -12.29 -10.92
C ASN A 60 -17.41 -13.72 -10.78
N GLU A 61 -16.50 -14.12 -11.66
CA GLU A 61 -16.01 -15.49 -11.73
C GLU A 61 -14.58 -15.63 -11.27
N ARG A 62 -13.73 -14.64 -11.53
CA ARG A 62 -12.28 -14.77 -11.37
C ARG A 62 -11.81 -14.09 -10.09
N TYR A 63 -11.12 -14.87 -9.26
CA TYR A 63 -10.58 -14.38 -8.02
C TYR A 63 -9.14 -14.87 -7.84
N ILE A 64 -8.37 -14.11 -7.07
CA ILE A 64 -7.00 -14.41 -6.69
C ILE A 64 -6.93 -14.56 -5.18
N ILE A 65 -6.14 -15.52 -4.71
CA ILE A 65 -5.92 -15.73 -3.28
C ILE A 65 -5.07 -14.58 -2.72
N ASN A 66 -5.59 -13.90 -1.69
CA ASN A 66 -4.82 -12.92 -0.94
C ASN A 66 -3.81 -13.62 -0.03
N LEU A 67 -2.61 -13.85 -0.55
CA LEU A 67 -1.54 -14.54 0.19
C LEU A 67 -1.05 -13.75 1.42
N ALA A 68 -1.24 -12.43 1.41
CA ALA A 68 -0.89 -11.55 2.53
C ALA A 68 -1.99 -11.51 3.61
N SER A 69 -3.04 -12.35 3.49
CA SER A 69 -4.06 -12.47 4.53
C SER A 69 -3.40 -12.84 5.87
N LEU A 70 -3.64 -12.00 6.88
CA LEU A 70 -3.16 -12.25 8.25
C LEU A 70 -3.83 -13.47 8.87
N SER A 71 -5.10 -13.73 8.51
CA SER A 71 -5.79 -14.95 8.91
C SER A 71 -5.35 -16.15 8.07
N SER A 72 -5.12 -17.28 8.73
CA SER A 72 -4.87 -18.57 8.08
C SER A 72 -3.74 -18.56 7.04
N ALA A 73 -2.68 -17.77 7.28
CA ALA A 73 -1.61 -17.55 6.31
C ALA A 73 -0.95 -18.85 5.80
N ILE A 74 -0.80 -19.85 6.67
CA ILE A 74 -0.28 -21.18 6.29
C ILE A 74 -1.22 -21.83 5.26
N ASN A 75 -2.52 -21.84 5.52
CA ASN A 75 -3.50 -22.43 4.61
C ASN A 75 -3.55 -21.71 3.26
N HIS A 76 -3.37 -20.38 3.23
CA HIS A 76 -3.28 -19.62 1.97
C HIS A 76 -2.05 -20.04 1.15
N ARG A 77 -0.91 -20.24 1.82
CA ARG A 77 0.34 -20.70 1.17
C ARG A 77 0.21 -22.13 0.66
N THR A 78 -0.28 -23.04 1.50
CA THR A 78 -0.52 -24.45 1.14
C THR A 78 -1.50 -24.56 0.00
N PHE A 79 -2.65 -23.87 0.08
CA PHE A 79 -3.62 -23.85 -1.00
C PHE A 79 -3.05 -23.23 -2.28
N SER A 80 -2.20 -22.21 -2.18
CA SER A 80 -1.58 -21.59 -3.36
C SER A 80 -0.46 -22.42 -3.98
N ASP A 81 -0.13 -23.59 -3.41
CA ASP A 81 0.99 -24.44 -3.80
C ASP A 81 2.31 -23.67 -3.91
N LEU A 82 2.51 -22.72 -2.99
CA LEU A 82 3.72 -21.93 -2.99
C LEU A 82 4.82 -22.66 -2.23
N PRO A 83 6.01 -22.82 -2.82
CA PRO A 83 7.12 -23.46 -2.15
C PRO A 83 7.53 -22.60 -0.95
N ILE A 84 7.12 -23.02 0.25
CA ILE A 84 7.60 -22.40 1.48
C ILE A 84 9.00 -22.94 1.71
N LYS A 85 10.02 -22.14 1.35
CA LYS A 85 11.37 -22.42 1.82
C LYS A 85 11.36 -22.34 3.34
N LEU A 86 11.60 -23.48 4.00
CA LEU A 86 11.86 -23.51 5.44
C LEU A 86 13.15 -22.73 5.70
N LEU A 87 12.98 -21.50 6.19
CA LEU A 87 14.09 -20.67 6.64
C LEU A 87 14.74 -21.36 7.82
N GLN A 88 16.02 -21.64 7.70
CA GLN A 88 16.79 -22.20 8.81
C GLN A 88 16.97 -21.13 9.89
N PRO A 89 17.20 -21.51 11.16
CA PRO A 89 17.44 -20.55 12.23
C PRO A 89 18.53 -19.52 11.88
N LEU A 90 19.56 -19.93 11.16
CA LEU A 90 20.63 -19.05 10.71
C LEU A 90 20.16 -18.02 9.66
N ASP A 91 19.22 -18.38 8.78
CA ASP A 91 18.64 -17.45 7.81
C ASP A 91 17.89 -16.31 8.53
N TRP A 92 17.18 -16.63 9.61
CA TRP A 92 16.52 -15.64 10.46
C TRP A 92 17.51 -14.71 11.13
N ILE A 93 18.57 -15.26 11.73
CA ILE A 93 19.64 -14.48 12.37
C ILE A 93 20.30 -13.55 11.35
N ASN A 94 20.62 -14.04 10.17
CA ASN A 94 21.22 -13.24 9.10
C ASN A 94 20.27 -12.14 8.63
N ALA A 95 18.98 -12.45 8.47
CA ALA A 95 17.97 -11.47 8.08
C ALA A 95 17.86 -10.32 9.11
N MET A 96 17.86 -10.64 10.41
CA MET A 96 17.82 -9.63 11.47
C MET A 96 19.06 -8.74 11.47
N HIS A 97 20.26 -9.32 11.40
CA HIS A 97 21.52 -8.56 11.34
C HIS A 97 21.57 -7.65 10.10
N ASN A 98 21.18 -8.18 8.94
CA ASN A 98 21.11 -7.41 7.70
C ASN A 98 20.09 -6.27 7.78
N GLY A 99 18.94 -6.52 8.40
CA GLY A 99 17.91 -5.51 8.65
C GLY A 99 18.44 -4.36 9.49
N ILE A 100 19.06 -4.67 10.64
CA ILE A 100 19.65 -3.66 11.55
C ILE A 100 20.71 -2.84 10.84
N LYS A 101 21.64 -3.49 10.12
CA LYS A 101 22.72 -2.81 9.39
C LYS A 101 22.16 -1.87 8.30
N THR A 102 21.18 -2.35 7.54
CA THR A 102 20.54 -1.57 6.46
C THR A 102 19.79 -0.38 7.04
N TRP A 103 19.08 -0.57 8.15
CA TRP A 103 18.37 0.49 8.84
C TRP A 103 19.33 1.57 9.34
N GLY A 104 20.38 1.18 10.07
CA GLY A 104 21.41 2.11 10.57
C GLY A 104 22.05 2.93 9.45
N SER A 105 22.44 2.26 8.36
CA SER A 105 23.00 2.93 7.17
C SER A 105 22.03 3.93 6.52
N THR A 106 20.72 3.68 6.62
CA THR A 106 19.69 4.57 6.06
C THR A 106 19.51 5.82 6.92
N VAL A 107 19.58 5.68 8.24
CA VAL A 107 19.59 6.79 9.20
C VAL A 107 20.80 7.67 8.97
N GLU A 108 22.01 7.09 8.93
CA GLU A 108 23.24 7.86 8.67
C GLU A 108 23.21 8.62 7.35
N LYS A 109 22.66 8.02 6.28
CA LYS A 109 22.51 8.68 4.98
C LYS A 109 21.53 9.85 5.05
N LYS A 110 20.46 9.75 5.86
CA LYS A 110 19.52 10.85 6.08
C LYS A 110 20.18 11.99 6.85
N ASP A 111 20.93 11.67 7.90
CA ASP A 111 21.63 12.67 8.73
C ASP A 111 22.68 13.42 7.90
N LYS A 112 23.54 12.70 7.18
CA LYS A 112 24.52 13.30 6.25
C LYS A 112 23.88 14.17 5.16
N LYS A 113 22.67 13.83 4.70
CA LYS A 113 21.91 14.67 3.74
C LYS A 113 21.34 15.91 4.42
N ALA A 114 20.84 15.80 5.64
CA ALA A 114 20.33 16.93 6.42
C ALA A 114 21.46 17.93 6.73
N ASP A 115 22.62 17.46 7.15
CA ASP A 115 23.81 18.27 7.42
C ASP A 115 24.28 19.01 6.17
N LYS A 116 24.39 18.32 5.02
CA LYS A 116 24.73 18.95 3.74
C LYS A 116 23.71 20.01 3.31
N LYS A 117 22.41 19.78 3.57
CA LYS A 117 21.35 20.75 3.26
C LYS A 117 21.41 21.97 4.19
N ALA A 118 21.72 21.78 5.46
CA ALA A 118 21.91 22.85 6.43
C ALA A 118 23.17 23.68 6.12
N GLN A 119 24.27 23.03 5.74
CA GLN A 119 25.51 23.69 5.35
C GLN A 119 25.32 24.51 4.07
N LYS A 120 24.64 23.99 3.06
CA LYS A 120 24.30 24.73 1.82
C LYS A 120 23.40 25.95 2.07
N LYS A 121 22.52 25.90 3.08
CA LYS A 121 21.73 27.07 3.50
C LYS A 121 22.57 28.14 4.20
N ARG A 122 23.60 27.74 4.95
CA ARG A 122 24.53 28.64 5.65
C ARG A 122 25.56 29.28 4.73
N SER A 123 25.90 28.65 3.61
CA SER A 123 26.86 29.16 2.61
C SER A 123 26.22 29.76 1.35
N GLY A 124 24.89 29.86 1.28
CA GLY A 124 24.20 30.64 0.24
C GLY A 124 24.42 32.15 0.47
N PRO A 125 24.44 32.98 -0.59
CA PRO A 125 24.70 34.41 -0.43
C PRO A 125 23.61 35.04 0.45
N MET A 126 24.03 35.84 1.44
CA MET A 126 23.11 36.70 2.20
C MET A 126 22.40 37.62 1.20
N ALA A 127 21.11 37.38 0.95
CA ALA A 127 20.28 38.37 0.27
C ALA A 127 20.18 39.59 1.19
N SER A 128 20.87 40.67 0.79
CA SER A 128 20.78 41.99 1.41
C SER A 128 19.35 42.52 1.28
N THR A 129 18.54 42.40 2.33
CA THR A 129 17.27 43.13 2.41
C THR A 129 17.55 44.56 2.85
N SER A 130 17.78 45.44 1.88
CA SER A 130 17.50 46.86 2.02
C SER A 130 16.68 47.34 0.82
N ARG A 131 15.43 47.68 1.08
CA ARG A 131 14.64 48.78 0.48
C ARG A 131 13.19 48.67 0.94
N THR A 132 12.85 49.46 1.94
CA THR A 132 11.50 49.98 2.14
C THR A 132 11.23 50.97 1.00
N ASP A 133 10.18 50.75 0.22
CA ASP A 133 9.62 51.75 -0.70
C ASP A 133 8.35 52.36 -0.06
N PRO A 134 8.33 53.67 0.23
CA PRO A 134 7.24 54.35 0.90
C PRO A 134 6.28 54.96 -0.13
N SER A 135 5.23 54.24 -0.53
CA SER A 135 4.05 54.88 -1.14
C SER A 135 2.91 53.90 -1.41
N LEU A 136 2.05 53.62 -0.42
CA LEU A 136 0.64 53.27 -0.64
C LEU A 136 -0.18 53.65 0.60
N LEU A 137 -0.60 54.92 0.69
CA LEU A 137 -1.70 55.35 1.55
C LEU A 137 -3.02 55.15 0.78
N PRO A 138 -4.10 54.64 1.41
CA PRO A 138 -5.45 54.81 0.88
C PRO A 138 -6.00 56.18 1.27
N SER A 139 -6.74 56.77 0.33
CA SER A 139 -7.51 58.03 0.46
C SER A 139 -8.69 57.90 1.40
#